data_AF-A0A961SVX3-F1
#
_entry.id   AF-A0A961SVX3-F1
#
_cell.length_a   1.000
_cell.length_b   1.000
_cell.length_c   1.000
_cell.angle_alpha   90.00
_cell.angle_beta   90.00
_cell.angle_gamma   90.00
#
_symmetry.space_group_name_H-M   'P 1'
#
loop_
_entity.id
_entity.type
_entity.pdbx_description
1 polymer ?
#
loop_
_entity_poly.entity_id
_entity_poly.type
_entity_poly.pdbx_seq_one_letter_code
_entity_poly.pdbx_strand_id
1 'polypeptide(L)'
;MTVPEGEAPPLASSGYSPEEAVRDFLRYLPRPGRVLVAFSGGGDSTGLLAVLKSLNAPGSGIDIHAATVDHGLRHGSAEEALAASGFCARLGVPHAILAWSGEKPVTGIQARAREARYRLLAAEA
;
A
#
# COMPACT_ATOMS: atom_id res chain seq x y z
N MET A 1 13.76 -27.90 3.87
CA MET A 1 14.04 -26.48 4.17
C MET A 1 12.71 -25.86 4.55
N THR A 2 12.42 -25.85 5.84
CA THR A 2 11.16 -25.39 6.43
C THR A 2 11.19 -23.86 6.53
N VAL A 3 10.20 -23.18 5.96
CA VAL A 3 9.93 -21.77 6.26
C VAL A 3 9.56 -21.68 7.75
N PRO A 4 10.13 -20.75 8.53
CA PRO A 4 9.70 -20.58 9.91
C PRO A 4 8.29 -19.98 9.88
N GLU A 5 7.33 -20.66 10.51
CA GLU A 5 6.01 -20.11 10.77
C GLU A 5 6.18 -18.94 11.74
N GLY A 6 6.14 -17.71 11.21
CA GLY A 6 6.05 -16.50 12.02
C GLY A 6 4.66 -16.46 12.64
N GLU A 7 4.57 -16.82 13.92
CA GLU A 7 3.35 -16.68 14.70
C GLU A 7 2.87 -15.22 14.62
N ALA A 8 1.63 -15.02 14.17
CA ALA A 8 1.05 -13.69 14.07
C ALA A 8 1.07 -13.03 15.46
N PRO A 9 1.47 -11.76 15.58
CA PRO A 9 1.59 -11.12 16.89
C PRO A 9 0.24 -11.17 17.62
N PRO A 10 0.24 -11.47 18.93
CA PRO A 10 -1.00 -11.51 19.71
C PRO A 10 -1.66 -10.13 19.65
N LEU A 11 -2.86 -10.06 19.08
CA LEU A 11 -3.69 -8.87 19.12
C LEU A 11 -4.17 -8.68 20.57
N ALA A 12 -3.36 -8.00 21.37
CA ALA A 12 -3.71 -7.70 22.75
C ALA A 12 -4.91 -6.74 22.78
N SER A 13 -5.96 -7.15 23.49
CA SER A 13 -7.13 -6.32 23.77
C SER A 13 -6.73 -5.09 24.60
N SER A 14 -7.15 -3.91 24.12
CA SER A 14 -6.90 -2.54 24.63
C SER A 14 -5.45 -2.03 24.51
N GLY A 15 -5.23 -1.08 23.59
CA GLY A 15 -4.05 -0.20 23.60
C GLY A 15 -3.05 -0.30 22.44
N TYR A 16 -3.34 -1.04 21.36
CA TYR A 16 -2.38 -1.18 20.26
C TYR A 16 -2.40 0.06 19.34
N SER A 17 -1.34 0.87 19.37
CA SER A 17 -1.20 2.04 18.48
C SER A 17 -0.90 1.61 17.03
N PRO A 18 -1.30 2.40 16.02
CA PRO A 18 -0.90 2.15 14.63
C PRO A 18 0.62 2.02 14.46
N GLU A 19 1.40 2.78 15.22
CA GLU A 19 2.86 2.74 15.24
C GLU A 19 3.40 1.42 15.76
N GLU A 20 2.82 0.87 16.84
CA GLU A 20 3.19 -0.45 17.35
C GLU A 20 2.85 -1.56 16.36
N ALA A 21 1.66 -1.50 15.75
CA ALA A 21 1.25 -2.45 14.74
C ALA A 21 2.20 -2.47 13.54
N VAL A 22 2.58 -1.30 13.04
CA VAL A 22 3.52 -1.19 11.93
C VAL A 22 4.92 -1.65 12.35
N ARG A 23 5.38 -1.30 13.55
CA ARG A 23 6.69 -1.75 14.06
C ARG A 23 6.76 -3.27 14.09
N ASP A 24 5.72 -3.92 14.59
CA ASP A 24 5.65 -5.38 14.69
C ASP A 24 5.59 -6.01 13.31
N PHE A 25 4.74 -5.49 12.42
CA PHE A 25 4.70 -5.92 11.03
C PHE A 25 6.08 -5.87 10.35
N LEU A 26 6.80 -4.76 10.47
CA LEU A 26 8.15 -4.62 9.89
C LEU A 26 9.17 -5.61 10.48
N ARG A 27 9.01 -6.05 11.74
CA ARG A 27 9.88 -7.07 12.35
C ARG A 27 9.72 -8.43 11.68
N TYR A 28 8.49 -8.81 11.33
CA TYR A 28 8.17 -10.12 10.74
C TYR A 28 8.47 -10.25 9.24
N LEU A 29 8.77 -9.15 8.54
CA LEU A 29 9.09 -9.21 7.11
C LEU A 29 10.46 -9.86 6.85
N PRO A 30 10.57 -10.72 5.82
CA PRO A 30 11.84 -11.27 5.38
C PRO A 30 12.76 -10.16 4.86
N ARG A 31 14.08 -10.37 5.01
CA ARG A 31 15.11 -9.42 4.57
C ARG A 31 16.11 -10.09 3.62
N PRO A 32 16.45 -9.47 2.48
CA PRO A 32 15.86 -8.22 1.97
C PRO A 32 14.40 -8.41 1.54
N GLY A 33 13.61 -7.35 1.62
CA GLY A 33 12.19 -7.39 1.28
C GLY A 33 11.67 -6.06 0.75
N ARG A 34 10.54 -6.10 0.06
CA ARG A 34 9.81 -4.91 -0.43
C ARG A 34 8.38 -4.94 0.10
N VAL A 35 7.88 -3.78 0.50
CA VAL A 35 6.46 -3.57 0.83
C VAL A 35 5.87 -2.58 -0.17
N LEU A 36 4.86 -3.02 -0.89
CA LEU A 36 4.06 -2.16 -1.76
C LEU A 36 2.77 -1.73 -1.04
N VAL A 37 2.64 -0.44 -0.77
CA VAL A 37 1.45 0.14 -0.13
C VAL A 37 0.46 0.55 -1.21
N ALA A 38 -0.76 -0.02 -1.16
CA ALA A 38 -1.88 0.46 -1.96
C ALA A 38 -2.33 1.84 -1.45
N PHE A 39 -1.87 2.90 -2.12
CA PHE A 39 -2.04 4.28 -1.68
C PHE A 39 -3.14 4.97 -2.49
N SER A 40 -4.28 5.27 -1.87
CA SER A 40 -5.40 5.97 -2.54
C SER A 40 -5.36 7.49 -2.37
N GLY A 41 -4.50 8.01 -1.48
CA GLY A 41 -4.52 9.42 -1.06
C GLY A 41 -5.55 9.73 0.03
N GLY A 42 -6.34 8.75 0.48
CA GLY A 42 -7.25 8.89 1.63
C GLY A 42 -6.50 8.91 2.97
N GLY A 43 -7.19 9.33 4.04
CA GLY A 43 -6.63 9.48 5.39
C GLY A 43 -5.96 8.21 5.91
N ASP A 44 -6.61 7.06 5.79
CA ASP A 44 -6.08 5.77 6.27
C ASP A 44 -4.77 5.40 5.57
N SER A 45 -4.73 5.47 4.24
CA SER A 45 -3.54 5.15 3.45
C SER A 45 -2.41 6.16 3.67
N THR A 46 -2.76 7.42 3.94
CA THR A 46 -1.81 8.49 4.26
C THR A 46 -1.16 8.26 5.62
N GLY A 47 -1.95 7.96 6.66
CA GLY A 47 -1.44 7.63 7.97
C GLY A 47 -0.55 6.39 7.94
N LEU A 48 -1.02 5.31 7.29
CA LEU A 48 -0.25 4.07 7.15
C LEU A 48 1.10 4.30 6.46
N LEU A 49 1.12 5.04 5.34
CA LEU A 49 2.36 5.29 4.60
C LEU A 49 3.34 6.17 5.41
N ALA A 50 2.82 7.18 6.12
CA ALA A 50 3.62 8.05 6.97
C ALA A 50 4.28 7.28 8.11
N VAL A 51 3.53 6.41 8.79
CA VAL A 51 4.04 5.57 9.89
C VAL A 51 5.04 4.52 9.38
N LEU A 52 4.76 3.86 8.25
CA LEU A 52 5.70 2.93 7.62
C LEU A 52 7.02 3.61 7.28
N LYS A 53 6.96 4.80 6.66
CA LYS A 53 8.17 5.55 6.30
C LYS A 53 8.94 6.03 7.54
N SER A 54 8.26 6.51 8.58
CA SER A 54 8.92 7.03 9.78
C SER A 54 9.63 5.94 10.60
N LEU A 55 9.06 4.73 10.62
CA LEU A 55 9.61 3.59 11.36
C LEU A 55 10.60 2.76 10.54
N ASN A 56 10.64 2.92 9.21
CA ASN A 56 11.60 2.21 8.36
C ASN A 56 12.98 2.89 8.39
N ALA A 57 13.84 2.43 9.30
CA ALA A 57 15.20 2.95 9.44
C ALA A 57 16.07 2.70 8.18
N PRO A 58 16.99 3.61 7.83
CA PRO A 58 17.98 3.36 6.78
C PRO A 58 18.73 2.05 7.03
N GLY A 59 18.86 1.22 6.00
CA GLY A 59 19.53 -0.09 6.12
C GLY A 59 18.70 -1.19 6.79
N SER A 60 17.40 -0.98 7.01
CA SER A 60 16.48 -2.01 7.55
C SER A 60 16.37 -3.28 6.69
N GLY A 61 16.84 -3.23 5.43
CA GLY A 61 16.66 -4.27 4.43
C GLY A 61 15.23 -4.34 3.88
N ILE A 62 14.38 -3.37 4.20
CA ILE A 62 13.00 -3.28 3.71
C ILE A 62 12.81 -2.01 2.87
N ASP A 63 12.45 -2.19 1.60
CA ASP A 63 12.13 -1.10 0.69
C ASP A 63 10.62 -0.82 0.70
N ILE A 64 10.23 0.40 1.07
CA ILE A 64 8.83 0.84 1.05
C ILE A 64 8.53 1.55 -0.26
N HIS A 65 7.55 1.04 -1.00
CA HIS A 65 7.02 1.61 -2.23
C HIS A 65 5.52 1.87 -2.07
N ALA A 66 4.96 2.76 -2.89
CA ALA A 66 3.53 3.01 -2.93
C ALA A 66 3.00 2.86 -4.37
N ALA A 67 1.74 2.47 -4.52
CA ALA A 67 1.07 2.47 -5.80
C ALA A 67 -0.37 2.95 -5.68
N THR A 68 -0.79 3.81 -6.60
CA THR A 68 -2.19 4.26 -6.74
C THR A 68 -2.80 3.63 -7.97
N VAL A 69 -3.96 3.01 -7.81
CA VAL A 69 -4.72 2.49 -8.95
C VAL A 69 -5.67 3.57 -9.45
N ASP A 70 -5.40 4.08 -10.64
CA ASP A 70 -6.35 4.92 -11.36
C ASP A 70 -7.40 4.03 -12.02
N HIS A 71 -8.61 4.08 -11.48
CA HIS A 71 -9.70 3.25 -11.98
C HIS A 71 -10.37 3.80 -13.24
N GLY A 72 -10.19 5.08 -13.55
CA GLY A 72 -10.83 5.75 -14.69
C GLY A 72 -12.37 5.71 -14.66
N LEU A 73 -12.99 5.62 -13.47
CA LEU A 73 -14.46 5.49 -13.33
C LEU A 73 -15.19 6.83 -13.39
N ARG A 74 -14.47 7.92 -13.16
CA ARG A 74 -15.02 9.27 -13.21
C ARG A 74 -13.97 10.25 -13.71
N HIS A 75 -14.46 11.40 -14.17
CA HIS A 75 -13.62 12.57 -14.40
C HIS A 75 -12.88 12.95 -13.09
N GLY A 76 -11.63 13.40 -13.19
CA GLY A 76 -10.79 13.72 -12.04
C GLY A 76 -9.94 12.57 -11.49
N SER A 77 -10.15 11.32 -11.94
CA SER A 77 -9.47 10.14 -11.38
C SER A 77 -7.96 10.16 -11.61
N ALA A 78 -7.52 10.61 -12.78
CA ALA A 78 -6.11 10.75 -13.11
C ALA A 78 -5.44 11.87 -12.31
N GLU A 79 -6.10 13.02 -12.16
CA GLU A 79 -5.62 14.16 -11.38
C GLU A 79 -5.45 13.78 -9.89
N GLU A 80 -6.35 12.97 -9.34
CA GLU A 80 -6.22 12.44 -7.99
C GLU A 80 -5.04 11.49 -7.84
N ALA A 81 -4.81 10.60 -8.82
CA ALA A 81 -3.65 9.72 -8.82
C ALA A 81 -2.33 10.51 -8.91
N LEU A 82 -2.30 11.61 -9.67
CA LEU A 82 -1.16 12.53 -9.73
C LEU A 82 -0.95 13.27 -8.39
N ALA A 83 -2.03 13.73 -7.74
CA ALA A 83 -1.94 14.35 -6.43
C ALA A 83 -1.38 13.38 -5.37
N ALA A 84 -1.80 12.12 -5.42
CA ALA A 84 -1.26 11.05 -4.58
C ALA A 84 0.23 10.83 -4.84
N SER A 85 0.65 10.77 -6.10
CA SER A 85 2.07 10.69 -6.47
C SER A 85 2.90 11.85 -5.90
N GLY A 86 2.38 13.08 -6.01
CA GLY A 86 3.01 14.26 -5.44
C GLY A 86 3.14 14.21 -3.91
N PHE A 87 2.19 13.58 -3.20
CA PHE A 87 2.30 13.33 -1.77
C PHE A 87 3.44 12.36 -1.44
N CYS A 88 3.51 11.21 -2.14
CA CYS A 88 4.57 10.23 -1.94
C CYS A 88 5.96 10.81 -2.23
N ALA A 89 6.09 11.63 -3.26
CA ALA A 89 7.34 12.33 -3.59
C ALA A 89 7.82 13.23 -2.45
N ARG A 90 6.91 14.01 -1.82
CA ARG A 90 7.26 14.83 -0.64
C ARG A 90 7.70 14.01 0.57
N LEU A 91 7.20 12.78 0.69
CA LEU A 91 7.55 11.85 1.76
C LEU A 91 8.85 11.05 1.42
N GLY A 92 9.41 11.21 0.22
CA GLY A 92 10.58 10.45 -0.23
C GLY A 92 10.28 8.95 -0.39
N VAL A 93 9.08 8.62 -0.87
CA VAL A 93 8.65 7.24 -1.15
C VAL A 93 8.48 7.07 -2.66
N PRO A 94 9.16 6.10 -3.29
CA PRO A 94 8.91 5.73 -4.69
C PRO A 94 7.44 5.35 -4.92
N HIS A 95 6.85 5.86 -6.00
CA HIS A 95 5.43 5.70 -6.28
C HIS A 95 5.14 5.36 -7.74
N ALA A 96 4.17 4.47 -7.96
CA ALA A 96 3.66 4.11 -9.28
C ALA A 96 2.16 4.45 -9.41
N ILE A 97 1.75 4.91 -10.59
CA ILE A 97 0.34 5.01 -10.97
C ILE A 97 0.00 3.84 -11.89
N LEU A 98 -0.96 3.02 -11.47
CA LEU A 98 -1.39 1.82 -12.19
C LEU A 98 -2.78 2.06 -12.78
N ALA A 99 -2.86 2.17 -14.11
CA ALA A 99 -4.14 2.43 -14.77
C ALA A 99 -4.94 1.14 -14.98
N TRP A 100 -6.20 1.11 -14.54
CA TRP A 100 -7.14 0.11 -15.02
C TRP A 100 -7.58 0.49 -16.43
N SER A 101 -6.99 -0.15 -17.44
CA SER A 101 -7.37 0.02 -18.84
C SER A 101 -8.57 -0.86 -19.26
N GLY A 102 -9.14 -0.58 -20.43
CA GLY A 102 -10.25 -1.33 -21.02
C GLY A 102 -11.64 -0.93 -20.53
N GLU A 103 -12.66 -1.54 -21.15
CA GLU A 103 -14.08 -1.26 -20.88
C GLU A 103 -14.44 -1.49 -19.41
N LYS A 104 -15.33 -0.64 -18.89
CA LYS A 104 -15.83 -0.72 -17.53
C LYS A 104 -17.15 -1.47 -17.51
N PRO A 105 -17.33 -2.42 -16.58
CA PRO A 105 -18.56 -3.19 -16.50
C PRO A 105 -19.72 -2.27 -16.07
N VAL A 106 -20.89 -2.48 -16.68
CA VAL A 106 -22.09 -1.68 -16.38
C VAL A 106 -22.66 -2.01 -14.99
N THR A 107 -22.48 -3.25 -14.52
CA THR A 107 -22.97 -3.73 -13.22
C THR A 107 -21.81 -4.27 -12.37
N GLY A 108 -21.98 -4.24 -11.04
CA GLY A 108 -20.97 -4.76 -10.12
C GLY A 108 -19.65 -3.97 -10.12
N ILE A 109 -19.68 -2.69 -10.49
CA ILE A 109 -18.49 -1.87 -10.72
C ILE A 109 -17.51 -1.87 -9.55
N GLN A 110 -18.01 -1.87 -8.31
CA GLN A 110 -17.18 -1.85 -7.10
C GLN A 110 -16.40 -3.17 -6.92
N ALA A 111 -17.05 -4.31 -7.14
CA ALA A 111 -16.39 -5.62 -7.06
C ALA A 111 -15.31 -5.74 -8.14
N ARG A 112 -15.62 -5.30 -9.37
CA ARG A 112 -14.69 -5.34 -10.49
C ARG A 112 -13.52 -4.36 -10.35
N ALA A 113 -13.77 -3.18 -9.78
CA ALA A 113 -12.71 -2.25 -9.42
C ALA A 113 -11.77 -2.85 -8.35
N ARG A 114 -12.34 -3.54 -7.35
CA ARG A 114 -11.56 -4.25 -6.33
C ARG A 114 -10.69 -5.35 -6.94
N GLU A 115 -11.24 -6.18 -7.83
CA GLU A 115 -10.49 -7.21 -8.56
C GLU A 115 -9.36 -6.59 -9.39
N ALA A 116 -9.67 -5.54 -10.17
CA ALA A 116 -8.68 -4.83 -10.98
C ALA A 116 -7.54 -4.26 -10.12
N ARG A 117 -7.87 -3.68 -8.96
CA ARG A 117 -6.88 -3.17 -8.01
C ARG A 117 -5.92 -4.26 -7.55
N TYR A 118 -6.43 -5.40 -7.09
CA TYR A 118 -5.56 -6.48 -6.63
C TYR A 118 -4.69 -7.05 -7.75
N ARG A 119 -5.24 -7.24 -8.95
CA ARG A 119 -4.48 -7.70 -10.11
C ARG A 119 -3.34 -6.74 -10.48
N LEU A 120 -3.61 -5.44 -10.51
CA LEU A 120 -2.61 -4.43 -10.85
C LEU A 120 -1.52 -4.35 -9.77
N LEU A 121 -1.90 -4.32 -8.50
CA LEU A 121 -0.95 -4.30 -7.39
C LEU A 121 -0.07 -5.56 -7.35
N ALA A 122 -0.65 -6.74 -7.62
CA ALA A 122 0.10 -7.99 -7.65
C ALA A 122 1.07 -8.08 -8.83
N ALA A 123 0.82 -7.36 -9.93
CA ALA A 123 1.74 -7.30 -11.07
C ALA A 123 2.89 -6.30 -10.85
N GLU A 124 2.71 -5.32 -9.95
CA GLU A 124 3.72 -4.31 -9.59
C GLU A 124 4.65 -4.76 -8.45
N ALA A 125 4.13 -5.60 -7.55
CA ALA A 125 4.85 -6.12 -6.38
C ALA A 125 5.96 -7.10 -6.76
#